data_AF-L8JP49-F1
#
_entry.id   AF-L8JP49-F1
#
_cell.length_a   1.000
_cell.length_b   1.000
_cell.length_c   1.000
_cell.angle_alpha   90.00
_cell.angle_beta   90.00
_cell.angle_gamma   90.00
#
_symmetry.space_group_name_H-M   'P 1'
#
loop_
_entity.id
_entity.type
_entity.pdbx_description
1 polymer ?
#
loop_
_entity_poly.entity_id
_entity_poly.type
_entity_poly.pdbx_seq_one_letter_code
_entity_poly.pdbx_strand_id
1 'polypeptide(L)'
;MINKLLLKLIAFLYNFTYEGVYLDDVNKKMIRPVPRLIIDGKQYYEFLQPADIPQNRFVHYLDFREESEMGVTRELLNKYIQELIKANDNHENSRIGSLLYMLQSTVNDCTPIEVLYNMASLMYFDKDEDISCYDLDYNQEKIRKFKKLPDQGFFLRTLCERSLKLTGKSLPKDIDLYLRLSKVKLNAYQQMLTGN
;
A
#
# COMPACT_ATOMS: atom_id res chain seq x y z
N MET A 1 -22.47 23.85 -18.38
CA MET A 1 -22.18 24.87 -17.35
C MET A 1 -22.86 24.57 -16.02
N ILE A 2 -24.16 24.23 -16.03
CA ILE A 2 -24.97 23.88 -14.85
C ILE A 2 -24.39 22.72 -14.02
N ASN A 3 -23.94 21.62 -14.66
CA ASN A 3 -23.36 20.48 -13.94
C ASN A 3 -22.08 20.81 -13.16
N LYS A 4 -21.24 21.72 -13.65
CA LYS A 4 -20.03 22.18 -12.92
C LYS A 4 -20.41 23.01 -11.69
N LEU A 5 -21.48 23.80 -11.79
CA LEU A 5 -21.98 24.60 -10.68
C LEU A 5 -22.59 23.71 -9.59
N LEU A 6 -23.38 22.71 -10.01
CA LEU A 6 -23.95 21.69 -9.14
C LEU A 6 -22.87 20.87 -8.42
N LEU A 7 -21.83 20.41 -9.12
CA LEU A 7 -20.71 19.70 -8.50
C LEU A 7 -19.97 20.56 -7.47
N LYS A 8 -19.76 21.85 -7.76
CA LYS A 8 -19.17 22.78 -6.79
C LYS A 8 -20.07 23.01 -5.57
N LEU A 9 -21.38 23.12 -5.77
CA LEU A 9 -22.35 23.27 -4.69
C LEU A 9 -22.41 22.01 -3.82
N ILE A 10 -22.40 20.82 -4.43
CA ILE A 10 -22.33 19.54 -3.73
C ILE A 10 -21.04 19.44 -2.93
N ALA A 11 -19.88 19.76 -3.51
CA ALA A 11 -18.60 19.76 -2.79
C ALA A 11 -18.59 20.76 -1.63
N PHE A 12 -19.17 21.95 -1.83
CA PHE A 12 -19.32 22.95 -0.79
C PHE A 12 -20.21 22.46 0.35
N LEU A 13 -21.41 21.95 0.03
CA LEU A 13 -22.36 21.42 1.01
C LEU A 13 -21.81 20.18 1.73
N TYR A 14 -21.06 19.33 1.03
CA TYR A 14 -20.39 18.17 1.61
C TYR A 14 -19.50 18.57 2.79
N ASN A 15 -18.75 19.67 2.67
CA ASN A 15 -17.93 20.18 3.78
C ASN A 15 -18.73 20.63 5.02
N PHE A 16 -20.03 20.96 4.85
CA PHE A 16 -20.92 21.32 5.96
C PHE A 16 -21.71 20.15 6.52
N THR A 17 -21.89 19.08 5.73
CA THR A 17 -22.68 17.90 6.13
C THR A 17 -21.83 16.68 6.46
N TYR A 18 -20.53 16.73 6.15
CA TYR A 18 -19.61 15.64 6.42
C TYR A 18 -19.15 15.69 7.88
N GLU A 19 -19.59 14.70 8.64
CA GLU A 19 -19.04 14.40 9.95
C GLU A 19 -18.13 13.19 9.80
N GLY A 20 -16.83 13.40 9.98
CA GLY A 20 -15.87 12.32 9.98
C GLY A 20 -16.17 11.32 11.09
N VAL A 21 -15.89 10.04 10.84
CA VAL A 21 -16.05 9.01 11.86
C VAL A 21 -14.71 8.85 12.55
N TYR A 22 -14.66 9.23 13.82
CA TYR A 22 -13.46 9.11 14.64
C TYR A 22 -13.61 7.99 15.66
N LEU A 23 -12.47 7.64 16.27
CA LEU A 23 -12.45 6.69 17.36
C LEU A 23 -13.15 7.26 18.59
N ASP A 24 -14.30 6.67 18.94
CA ASP A 24 -15.10 7.00 20.11
C ASP A 24 -15.37 5.76 20.99
N ASP A 25 -16.08 5.97 22.10
CA ASP A 25 -16.43 4.89 23.04
C ASP A 25 -17.40 3.85 22.45
N VAL A 26 -18.12 4.18 21.38
CA VAL A 26 -19.13 3.31 20.73
C VAL A 26 -18.45 2.33 19.78
N ASN A 27 -17.43 2.79 19.04
CA ASN A 27 -16.68 1.99 18.07
C ASN A 27 -15.63 1.07 18.70
N LYS A 28 -15.34 1.21 20.01
CA LYS A 28 -14.38 0.37 20.75
C LYS A 28 -14.61 -1.13 20.63
N LYS A 29 -15.85 -1.57 20.38
CA LYS A 29 -16.19 -3.00 20.25
C LYS A 29 -15.83 -3.62 18.90
N MET A 30 -15.57 -2.80 17.87
CA MET A 30 -15.28 -3.23 16.49
C MET A 30 -13.80 -3.10 16.12
N ILE A 31 -12.98 -2.63 17.05
CA ILE A 31 -11.57 -2.33 16.84
C ILE A 31 -10.73 -3.01 17.91
N ARG A 32 -9.43 -3.14 17.66
CA ARG A 32 -8.45 -3.53 18.67
C ARG A 32 -7.11 -2.85 18.44
N PRO A 33 -6.29 -2.64 19.49
CA PRO A 33 -4.96 -2.09 19.32
C PRO A 33 -4.08 -3.06 18.52
N VAL A 34 -3.29 -2.51 17.61
CA VAL A 34 -2.24 -3.26 16.91
C VAL A 34 -1.07 -3.45 17.89
N PRO A 35 -0.64 -4.69 18.16
CA PRO A 35 0.39 -4.95 19.16
C PRO A 35 1.69 -4.18 18.87
N ARG A 36 2.18 -3.43 19.86
CA ARG A 36 3.45 -2.70 19.82
C ARG A 36 3.58 -1.66 18.70
N LEU A 37 2.48 -1.26 18.06
CA LEU A 37 2.49 -0.21 17.05
C LEU A 37 2.12 1.14 17.68
N ILE A 38 3.15 1.80 18.22
CA ILE A 38 3.06 3.16 18.76
C ILE A 38 4.04 4.03 17.99
N ILE A 39 3.56 5.09 17.35
CA ILE A 39 4.37 6.02 16.56
C ILE A 39 4.05 7.43 17.02
N ASP A 40 5.08 8.22 17.34
CA ASP A 40 4.95 9.58 17.86
C ASP A 40 4.02 9.68 19.09
N GLY A 41 4.03 8.65 19.94
CA GLY A 41 3.15 8.56 21.12
C GLY A 41 1.69 8.19 20.81
N LYS A 42 1.33 7.95 19.55
CA LYS A 42 -0.02 7.52 19.14
C LYS A 42 -0.10 6.01 19.00
N GLN A 43 -1.08 5.40 19.65
CA GLN A 43 -1.43 4.00 19.47
C GLN A 43 -2.22 3.82 18.18
N TYR A 44 -1.86 2.81 17.39
CA TYR A 44 -2.62 2.41 16.19
C TYR A 44 -3.58 1.26 16.50
N TYR A 45 -4.69 1.24 15.79
CA TYR A 45 -5.79 0.29 15.90
C TYR A 45 -6.09 -0.35 14.56
N GLU A 46 -6.73 -1.50 14.59
CA GLU A 46 -7.27 -2.20 13.41
C GLU A 46 -8.71 -2.63 13.69
N PHE A 47 -9.50 -2.79 12.63
CA PHE A 47 -10.83 -3.41 12.72
C PHE A 47 -10.70 -4.88 13.13
N LEU A 48 -11.69 -5.37 13.89
CA LEU A 48 -11.75 -6.77 14.33
C LEU A 48 -12.07 -7.71 13.16
N GLN A 49 -13.03 -7.33 12.33
CA GLN A 49 -13.42 -8.05 11.12
C GLN A 49 -13.28 -7.14 9.88
N PRO A 50 -12.90 -7.69 8.72
CA PRO A 50 -12.92 -6.93 7.46
C PRO A 50 -14.30 -6.35 7.12
N ALA A 51 -15.38 -6.99 7.57
CA ALA A 51 -16.75 -6.52 7.37
C ALA A 51 -17.07 -5.22 8.15
N ASP A 52 -16.25 -4.87 9.15
CA ASP A 52 -16.42 -3.65 9.94
C ASP A 52 -15.79 -2.42 9.26
N ILE A 53 -15.06 -2.62 8.14
CA ILE A 53 -14.41 -1.53 7.40
C ILE A 53 -15.50 -0.71 6.68
N PRO A 54 -15.55 0.62 6.89
CA PRO A 54 -16.50 1.48 6.18
C PRO A 54 -16.35 1.37 4.66
N GLN A 55 -17.48 1.37 3.96
CA GLN A 55 -17.53 1.08 2.52
C GLN A 55 -16.59 1.97 1.68
N ASN A 56 -16.54 3.28 1.99
CA ASN A 56 -15.69 4.23 1.27
C ASN A 56 -14.19 4.00 1.51
N ARG A 57 -13.82 3.36 2.63
CA ARG A 57 -12.45 2.89 2.87
C ARG A 57 -12.22 1.52 2.22
N PHE A 58 -13.22 0.63 2.26
CA PHE A 58 -13.14 -0.73 1.73
C PHE A 58 -12.90 -0.78 0.22
N VAL A 59 -13.41 0.18 -0.56
CA VAL A 59 -13.15 0.23 -2.01
C VAL A 59 -11.65 0.29 -2.33
N HIS A 60 -10.88 1.06 -1.56
CA HIS A 60 -9.42 1.16 -1.73
C HIS A 60 -8.69 -0.13 -1.34
N TYR A 61 -9.26 -0.92 -0.43
CA TYR A 61 -8.73 -2.23 -0.10
C TYR A 61 -8.82 -3.18 -1.29
N LEU A 62 -9.91 -3.10 -2.08
CA LEU A 62 -10.06 -3.89 -3.30
C LEU A 62 -8.99 -3.50 -4.32
N ASP A 63 -8.76 -2.20 -4.53
CA ASP A 63 -7.71 -1.70 -5.45
C ASP A 63 -6.32 -2.24 -5.04
N PHE A 64 -5.93 -2.07 -3.76
CA PHE A 64 -4.64 -2.56 -3.28
C PHE A 64 -4.53 -4.08 -3.34
N ARG A 65 -5.63 -4.80 -3.13
CA ARG A 65 -5.66 -6.26 -3.24
C ARG A 65 -5.42 -6.70 -4.68
N GLU A 66 -6.08 -6.08 -5.64
CA GLU A 66 -5.84 -6.33 -7.06
C GLU A 66 -4.38 -6.04 -7.43
N GLU A 67 -3.82 -4.91 -6.98
CA GLU A 67 -2.39 -4.60 -7.18
C GLU A 67 -1.46 -5.64 -6.56
N SER A 68 -1.80 -6.15 -5.37
CA SER A 68 -1.06 -7.20 -4.69
C SER A 68 -1.11 -8.52 -5.47
N GLU A 69 -2.27 -8.86 -6.03
CA GLU A 69 -2.47 -10.06 -6.85
C GLU A 69 -1.75 -9.95 -8.19
N MET A 70 -1.62 -8.74 -8.76
CA MET A 70 -0.89 -8.48 -9.99
C MET A 70 0.64 -8.54 -9.83
N GLY A 71 1.17 -8.32 -8.62
CA GLY A 71 2.63 -8.37 -8.37
C GLY A 71 3.43 -7.23 -9.03
N VAL A 72 2.78 -6.31 -9.74
CA VAL A 72 3.44 -5.19 -10.42
C VAL A 72 2.48 -4.01 -10.51
N THR A 73 2.98 -2.80 -10.23
CA THR A 73 2.18 -1.58 -10.38
C THR A 73 2.17 -1.12 -11.83
N ARG A 74 1.14 -0.38 -12.23
CA ARG A 74 1.02 0.19 -13.59
C ARG A 74 2.20 1.12 -13.90
N GLU A 75 2.65 1.93 -12.94
CA GLU A 75 3.78 2.85 -13.11
C GLU A 75 5.07 2.09 -13.41
N LEU A 76 5.34 1.01 -12.67
CA LEU A 76 6.54 0.20 -12.85
C LEU A 76 6.52 -0.53 -14.19
N LEU A 77 5.37 -1.07 -14.60
CA LEU A 77 5.20 -1.72 -15.89
C LEU A 77 5.44 -0.74 -17.05
N ASN A 78 4.86 0.46 -16.97
CA ASN A 78 5.08 1.51 -17.98
C ASN A 78 6.55 1.93 -18.05
N LYS A 79 7.26 1.97 -16.91
CA LYS A 79 8.69 2.27 -16.87
C LYS A 79 9.53 1.19 -17.58
N TYR A 80 9.22 -0.09 -17.37
CA TYR A 80 9.88 -1.18 -18.11
C TYR A 80 9.65 -1.06 -19.62
N ILE A 81 8.42 -0.76 -20.05
CA ILE A 81 8.08 -0.59 -21.47
C ILE A 81 8.90 0.56 -22.09
N GLN A 82 8.97 1.70 -21.41
CA GLN A 82 9.75 2.86 -21.90
C GLN A 82 11.24 2.55 -22.04
N GLU A 83 11.84 1.89 -21.05
CA GLU A 83 13.27 1.53 -21.12
C GLU A 83 13.54 0.44 -22.16
N LEU A 84 12.59 -0.48 -22.40
CA LEU A 84 12.69 -1.47 -23.48
C LEU A 84 12.66 -0.80 -24.87
N ILE A 85 11.75 0.16 -25.08
CA ILE A 85 11.68 0.94 -26.32
C ILE A 85 13.01 1.67 -26.54
N LYS A 86 13.51 2.38 -25.52
CA LYS A 86 14.78 3.11 -25.59
C LYS A 86 15.98 2.20 -25.89
N ALA A 87 16.07 1.04 -25.22
CA ALA A 87 17.14 0.08 -25.46
C ALA A 87 17.06 -0.52 -26.87
N ASN A 88 15.84 -0.74 -27.40
CA ASN A 88 15.61 -1.18 -28.77
C ASN A 88 16.05 -0.12 -29.79
N ASP A 89 15.66 1.13 -29.58
CA ASP A 89 16.03 2.27 -30.46
C ASP A 89 17.55 2.49 -30.50
N ASN A 90 18.25 2.19 -29.39
CA ASN A 90 19.71 2.25 -29.28
C ASN A 90 20.44 0.94 -29.70
N HIS A 91 19.72 -0.10 -30.11
CA HIS A 91 20.28 -1.43 -30.40
C HIS A 91 21.06 -2.10 -29.25
N GLU A 92 20.68 -1.83 -28.00
CA GLU A 92 21.32 -2.34 -26.78
C GLU A 92 20.81 -3.76 -26.42
N ASN A 93 21.08 -4.77 -27.26
CA ASN A 93 20.53 -6.13 -27.15
C ASN A 93 20.73 -6.79 -25.77
N SER A 94 21.90 -6.62 -25.14
CA SER A 94 22.15 -7.15 -23.79
C SER A 94 21.24 -6.51 -22.74
N ARG A 95 20.98 -5.21 -22.86
CA ARG A 95 20.10 -4.48 -21.94
C ARG A 95 18.65 -4.90 -22.11
N ILE A 96 18.19 -5.13 -23.34
CA ILE A 96 16.85 -5.69 -23.61
C ILE A 96 16.68 -7.03 -22.89
N GLY A 97 17.67 -7.94 -23.03
CA GLY A 97 17.66 -9.23 -22.33
C GLY A 97 17.57 -9.09 -20.82
N SER A 98 18.34 -8.17 -20.22
CA SER A 98 18.27 -7.88 -18.78
C SER A 98 16.90 -7.33 -18.37
N LEU A 99 16.37 -6.35 -19.09
CA LEU A 99 15.07 -5.72 -18.79
C LEU A 99 13.92 -6.74 -18.88
N LEU A 100 13.93 -7.64 -19.87
CA LEU A 100 12.93 -8.71 -20.01
C LEU A 100 13.00 -9.72 -18.86
N TYR A 101 14.20 -10.15 -18.45
CA TYR A 101 14.39 -11.05 -17.32
C TYR A 101 13.93 -10.41 -16.00
N MET A 102 14.23 -9.12 -15.81
CA MET A 102 13.78 -8.36 -14.64
C MET A 102 12.26 -8.20 -14.61
N LEU A 103 11.63 -7.89 -15.75
CA LEU A 103 10.17 -7.79 -15.86
C LEU A 103 9.52 -9.13 -15.52
N GLN A 104 10.03 -10.23 -16.07
CA GLN A 104 9.56 -11.58 -15.77
C GLN A 104 9.66 -11.90 -14.28
N SER A 105 10.81 -11.63 -13.65
CA SER A 105 10.97 -11.86 -12.20
C SER A 105 10.17 -10.87 -11.35
N THR A 106 9.85 -9.68 -11.84
CA THR A 106 8.98 -8.73 -11.14
C THR A 106 7.55 -9.26 -11.11
N VAL A 107 7.00 -9.64 -12.26
CA VAL A 107 5.65 -10.18 -12.39
C VAL A 107 5.47 -11.47 -11.60
N ASN A 108 6.49 -12.33 -11.58
CA ASN A 108 6.37 -13.66 -10.97
C ASN A 108 6.67 -13.69 -9.46
N ASP A 109 7.57 -12.84 -8.95
CA ASP A 109 8.15 -13.04 -7.62
C ASP A 109 7.98 -11.85 -6.65
N CYS A 110 7.41 -10.73 -7.09
CA CYS A 110 7.31 -9.53 -6.25
C CYS A 110 5.87 -9.19 -5.92
N THR A 111 5.34 -9.58 -4.76
CA THR A 111 4.35 -8.71 -4.11
C THR A 111 5.05 -7.40 -3.78
N PRO A 112 4.64 -6.24 -4.29
CA PRO A 112 5.34 -5.01 -4.00
C PRO A 112 5.22 -4.75 -2.49
N ILE A 113 6.34 -4.66 -1.78
CA ILE A 113 6.38 -4.24 -0.37
C ILE A 113 5.58 -2.93 -0.18
N GLU A 114 5.61 -2.08 -1.19
CA GLU A 114 4.81 -0.86 -1.27
C GLU A 114 3.31 -1.12 -1.14
N VAL A 115 2.77 -2.14 -1.80
CA VAL A 115 1.36 -2.53 -1.67
C VAL A 115 1.06 -3.00 -0.25
N LEU A 116 1.99 -3.71 0.41
CA LEU A 116 1.81 -4.07 1.83
C LEU A 116 1.79 -2.85 2.74
N TYR A 117 2.60 -1.82 2.47
CA TYR A 117 2.52 -0.56 3.21
C TYR A 117 1.22 0.22 2.92
N ASN A 118 0.74 0.19 1.68
CA ASN A 118 -0.56 0.77 1.32
C ASN A 118 -1.69 0.07 2.07
N MET A 119 -1.71 -1.27 2.06
CA MET A 119 -2.64 -2.07 2.84
C MET A 119 -2.53 -1.78 4.34
N ALA A 120 -1.30 -1.65 4.88
CA ALA A 120 -1.12 -1.30 6.28
C ALA A 120 -1.70 0.08 6.62
N SER A 121 -1.52 1.07 5.73
CA SER A 121 -2.11 2.40 5.93
C SER A 121 -3.63 2.35 5.94
N LEU A 122 -4.24 1.51 5.13
CA LEU A 122 -5.69 1.35 5.14
C LEU A 122 -6.19 0.64 6.41
N MET A 123 -5.52 -0.45 6.79
CA MET A 123 -5.94 -1.32 7.89
C MET A 123 -5.64 -0.72 9.27
N TYR A 124 -4.59 0.12 9.37
CA TYR A 124 -4.14 0.70 10.63
C TYR A 124 -4.43 2.18 10.69
N PHE A 125 -5.12 2.58 11.77
CA PHE A 125 -5.54 3.95 12.00
C PHE A 125 -5.28 4.37 13.44
N ASP A 126 -5.02 5.65 13.64
CA ASP A 126 -4.92 6.24 14.97
C ASP A 126 -6.22 6.99 15.32
N LYS A 127 -6.31 7.48 16.56
CA LYS A 127 -7.52 8.13 17.08
C LYS A 127 -7.90 9.45 16.39
N ASP A 128 -6.94 10.09 15.73
CA ASP A 128 -7.13 11.39 15.08
C ASP A 128 -7.51 11.22 13.60
N GLU A 129 -7.53 9.97 13.12
CA GLU A 129 -7.88 9.63 11.74
C GLU A 129 -9.38 9.46 11.56
N ASP A 130 -9.90 10.02 10.48
CA ASP A 130 -11.24 9.73 10.01
C ASP A 130 -11.27 8.35 9.34
N ILE A 131 -11.94 7.40 9.97
CA ILE A 131 -11.97 6.01 9.53
C ILE A 131 -13.04 5.74 8.48
N SER A 132 -13.94 6.69 8.22
CA SER A 132 -15.04 6.50 7.26
C SER A 132 -14.56 6.45 5.80
N CYS A 133 -13.44 7.12 5.49
CA CYS A 133 -12.85 7.17 4.16
C CYS A 133 -11.33 6.93 4.19
N TYR A 134 -10.70 6.89 3.02
CA TYR A 134 -9.25 6.83 2.88
C TYR A 134 -8.70 8.17 2.40
N ASP A 135 -8.18 8.98 3.32
CA ASP A 135 -7.53 10.25 2.99
C ASP A 135 -6.11 10.02 2.45
N LEU A 136 -5.85 10.39 1.20
CA LEU A 136 -4.59 10.08 0.53
C LEU A 136 -3.38 10.72 1.23
N ASP A 137 -3.48 11.98 1.65
CA ASP A 137 -2.35 12.73 2.21
C ASP A 137 -1.99 12.21 3.61
N TYR A 138 -2.99 11.96 4.45
CA TYR A 138 -2.83 11.36 5.78
C TYR A 138 -2.19 9.97 5.68
N ASN A 139 -2.68 9.14 4.74
CA ASN A 139 -2.18 7.78 4.57
C ASN A 139 -0.76 7.75 3.99
N GLN A 140 -0.40 8.67 3.09
CA GLN A 140 0.99 8.80 2.63
C GLN A 140 1.95 9.13 3.78
N GLU A 141 1.54 9.99 4.71
CA GLU A 141 2.36 10.29 5.87
C GLU A 141 2.48 9.08 6.81
N LYS A 142 1.40 8.32 7.04
CA LYS A 142 1.48 7.04 7.75
C LYS A 142 2.47 6.07 7.09
N ILE A 143 2.42 5.92 5.77
CA ILE A 143 3.35 5.06 5.03
C ILE A 143 4.81 5.49 5.26
N ARG A 144 5.10 6.80 5.21
CA ARG A 144 6.46 7.30 5.50
C ARG A 144 6.91 6.94 6.91
N LYS A 145 6.00 6.97 7.89
CA LYS A 145 6.29 6.58 9.27
C LYS A 145 6.47 5.06 9.41
N PHE A 146 5.61 4.25 8.80
CA PHE A 146 5.71 2.79 8.81
C PHE A 146 7.03 2.29 8.23
N LYS A 147 7.50 2.93 7.14
CA LYS A 147 8.80 2.62 6.53
C LYS A 147 9.99 2.96 7.42
N LYS A 148 9.83 3.79 8.45
CA LYS A 148 10.88 4.14 9.42
C LYS A 148 10.87 3.25 10.66
N LEU A 149 9.94 2.31 10.77
CA LEU A 149 9.90 1.38 11.90
C LEU A 149 11.18 0.51 11.92
N PRO A 150 11.77 0.27 13.10
CA PRO A 150 12.99 -0.53 13.23
C PRO A 150 12.76 -2.01 12.89
N ASP A 151 11.56 -2.54 13.19
CA ASP A 151 11.19 -3.94 12.94
C ASP A 151 10.06 -4.02 11.91
N GLN A 152 10.44 -3.91 10.63
CA GLN A 152 9.51 -3.99 9.51
C GLN A 152 8.95 -5.41 9.32
N GLY A 153 9.70 -6.45 9.68
CA GLY A 153 9.29 -7.84 9.54
C GLY A 153 8.16 -8.21 10.48
N PHE A 154 8.28 -7.87 11.77
CA PHE A 154 7.19 -8.04 12.73
C PHE A 154 5.95 -7.27 12.31
N PHE A 155 6.12 -6.02 11.85
CA PHE A 155 5.04 -5.17 11.41
C PHE A 155 4.26 -5.78 10.23
N LEU A 156 4.94 -6.18 9.15
CA LEU A 156 4.29 -6.74 7.97
C LEU A 156 3.78 -8.17 8.19
N ARG A 157 4.44 -8.96 9.05
CA ARG A 157 3.90 -10.26 9.49
C ARG A 157 2.59 -10.09 10.24
N THR A 158 2.55 -9.14 11.18
CA THR A 158 1.35 -8.80 11.95
C THR A 158 0.21 -8.41 11.02
N LEU A 159 0.47 -7.57 10.01
CA LEU A 159 -0.49 -7.20 8.97
C LEU A 159 -1.04 -8.42 8.24
N CYS A 160 -0.16 -9.24 7.68
CA CYS A 160 -0.57 -10.36 6.85
C CYS A 160 -1.39 -11.40 7.64
N GLU A 161 -0.90 -11.81 8.82
CA GLU A 161 -1.53 -12.86 9.61
C GLU A 161 -2.81 -12.37 10.31
N ARG A 162 -2.79 -11.17 10.91
CA ARG A 162 -3.88 -10.72 11.78
C ARG A 162 -4.92 -9.89 11.07
N SER A 163 -4.49 -8.96 10.22
CA SER A 163 -5.36 -7.97 9.60
C SER A 163 -5.91 -8.50 8.28
N LEU A 164 -5.03 -9.03 7.42
CA LEU A 164 -5.38 -9.57 6.11
C LEU A 164 -5.83 -11.03 6.15
N LYS A 165 -5.64 -11.73 7.29
CA LYS A 165 -5.98 -13.15 7.48
C LYS A 165 -5.34 -14.07 6.43
N LEU A 166 -4.18 -13.68 5.90
CA LEU A 166 -3.38 -14.52 5.01
C LEU A 166 -2.77 -15.63 5.87
N THR A 167 -3.17 -16.88 5.63
CA THR A 167 -2.68 -18.05 6.37
C THR A 167 -2.04 -19.08 5.43
N GLY A 168 -1.09 -19.85 5.95
CA GLY A 168 -0.49 -20.98 5.23
C GLY A 168 0.58 -20.61 4.20
N LYS A 169 0.47 -21.16 2.98
CA LYS A 169 1.47 -21.08 1.89
C LYS A 169 1.58 -19.70 1.22
N SER A 170 0.66 -18.79 1.53
CA SER A 170 0.52 -17.48 0.89
C SER A 170 1.51 -16.44 1.40
N LEU A 171 2.22 -16.74 2.50
CA LEU A 171 3.27 -15.87 3.05
C LEU A 171 4.64 -16.53 2.92
N PRO A 172 5.69 -15.77 2.59
CA PRO A 172 7.05 -16.25 2.71
C PRO A 172 7.28 -16.76 4.13
N LYS A 173 7.81 -17.98 4.27
CA LYS A 173 8.13 -18.58 5.59
C LYS A 173 8.99 -17.65 6.46
N ASP A 174 9.84 -16.87 5.79
CA ASP A 174 10.69 -15.85 6.39
C ASP A 174 10.41 -14.50 5.72
N ILE A 175 9.53 -13.71 6.33
CA ILE A 175 9.17 -12.37 5.87
C ILE A 175 10.39 -11.44 5.94
N ASP A 176 11.26 -11.58 6.93
CA ASP A 176 12.45 -10.73 7.05
C ASP A 176 13.42 -10.94 5.88
N LEU A 177 13.67 -12.21 5.53
CA LEU A 177 14.44 -12.56 4.35
C LEU A 177 13.76 -12.05 3.08
N TYR A 178 12.44 -12.23 2.96
CA TYR A 178 11.69 -11.74 1.81
C TYR A 178 11.81 -10.21 1.65
N LEU A 179 11.67 -9.45 2.73
CA LEU A 179 11.79 -7.99 2.70
C LEU A 179 13.20 -7.56 2.31
N ARG A 180 14.21 -8.23 2.87
CA ARG A 180 15.61 -7.97 2.54
C ARG A 180 15.90 -8.26 1.07
N LEU A 181 15.50 -9.43 0.56
CA LEU A 181 15.71 -9.81 -0.84
C LEU A 181 14.96 -8.88 -1.79
N SER A 182 13.72 -8.55 -1.47
CA SER A 182 12.90 -7.62 -2.25
C SER A 182 13.51 -6.22 -2.29
N LYS A 183 14.08 -5.72 -1.18
CA LYS A 183 14.78 -4.43 -1.15
C LYS A 183 16.07 -4.45 -1.98
N VAL A 184 16.86 -5.52 -1.89
CA VAL A 184 18.05 -5.71 -2.73
C VAL A 184 17.68 -5.74 -4.21
N LYS A 185 16.65 -6.50 -4.56
CA LYS A 185 16.12 -6.62 -5.93
C LYS A 185 15.61 -5.27 -6.44
N LEU A 186 14.83 -4.53 -5.65
CA LEU A 186 14.34 -3.20 -6.00
C LEU A 186 15.49 -2.22 -6.25
N ASN A 187 16.51 -2.21 -5.40
CA ASN A 187 17.68 -1.35 -5.58
C ASN A 187 18.45 -1.68 -6.85
N ALA A 188 18.68 -2.97 -7.14
CA ALA A 188 19.31 -3.40 -8.38
C ALA A 188 18.49 -2.95 -9.60
N TYR A 189 17.17 -3.02 -9.51
CA TYR A 189 16.26 -2.58 -10.57
C TYR A 189 16.31 -1.06 -10.76
N GLN A 190 16.31 -0.30 -9.67
CA GLN A 190 16.44 1.16 -9.74
C GLN A 190 17.77 1.59 -10.38
N GLN A 191 18.88 0.94 -10.06
CA GLN A 191 20.19 1.21 -10.69
C GLN A 191 20.14 0.96 -12.20
N MET A 192 19.65 -0.20 -12.63
CA MET A 192 19.54 -0.52 -14.06
C MET A 192 18.56 0.38 -14.82
N LEU A 193 17.50 0.84 -14.15
CA LEU A 193 16.52 1.77 -14.71
C LEU A 193 17.00 3.23 -14.71
N THR A 194 18.05 3.59 -13.98
CA THR A 194 18.59 4.97 -13.93
C THR A 194 19.86 5.15 -14.77
N GLY A 195 20.45 4.07 -15.26
CA GLY A 195 21.51 4.12 -16.28
C GLY A 195 22.79 4.81 -15.82
N ASN A 196 23.17 4.66 -14.55
CA ASN A 196 24.51 5.00 -14.05
C ASN A 196 25.34 3.74 -13.84
#